data_AF-A0A4R1K9H2-F1
#
_entry.id   AF-A0A4R1K9H2-F1
#
_cell.length_a   1.000
_cell.length_b   1.000
_cell.length_c   1.000
_cell.angle_alpha   90.00
_cell.angle_beta   90.00
_cell.angle_gamma   90.00
#
_symmetry.space_group_name_H-M   'P 1'
#
loop_
_entity.id
_entity.type
_entity.pdbx_description
1 polymer ?
#
loop_
_entity_poly.entity_id
_entity_poly.type
_entity_poly.pdbx_seq_one_letter_code
_entity_poly.pdbx_strand_id
1 'polypeptide(L)' 'MKEEFDNFEEFTREDTENALPLGWLILFIGLIVFGIYYTYSYTPAFTGWTQEKALEEAMQTQPK' A
#
# COMPACT_ATOMS: atom_id res chain seq x y z
N MET A 1 4.97 24.29 29.44
CA MET A 1 4.36 23.86 28.16
C MET A 1 5.35 23.92 27.01
N LYS A 2 6.20 24.95 26.86
CA LYS A 2 7.30 24.92 25.85
C LYS A 2 8.39 23.87 26.16
N GLU A 3 8.75 23.72 27.43
CA GLU A 3 9.83 22.79 27.84
C GLU A 3 9.54 21.30 27.58
N GLU A 4 8.27 20.91 27.51
CA GLU A 4 7.88 19.52 27.20
C GLU A 4 7.98 19.20 25.70
N PHE A 5 7.99 20.23 24.84
CA PHE A 5 8.22 20.12 23.40
C PHE A 5 9.68 20.31 22.98
N ASP A 6 10.58 20.72 23.89
CA ASP A 6 12.00 20.85 23.60
C ASP A 6 12.79 19.56 23.90
N ASN A 7 12.19 18.59 24.61
CA ASN A 7 12.82 17.31 24.94
C ASN A 7 12.35 16.17 24.01
N PHE A 8 12.30 16.41 22.70
CA PHE A 8 12.07 15.35 21.71
C PHE A 8 13.33 14.51 21.47
N GLU A 9 14.51 15.09 21.69
CA GLU A 9 15.80 14.41 21.52
C GLU A 9 15.88 13.14 22.38
N GLU A 10 15.36 13.13 23.60
CA GLU A 10 15.34 11.95 24.50
C GLU A 10 14.56 10.75 23.91
N PHE A 11 13.59 11.00 23.03
CA PHE A 11 12.79 9.94 22.39
C PHE A 11 13.37 9.48 21.04
N THR A 12 14.41 10.13 20.55
CA THR A 12 15.04 9.84 19.26
C THR A 12 16.21 8.87 19.46
N ARG A 13 16.26 7.82 18.64
CA ARG A 13 17.40 6.90 18.61
C ARG A 13 18.40 7.36 17.56
N GLU A 14 19.49 8.00 18.00
CA GLU A 14 20.56 8.54 17.13
C GLU A 14 21.10 7.50 16.12
N ASP A 15 21.19 6.23 16.52
CA ASP A 15 21.69 5.13 15.69
C ASP A 15 20.77 4.76 14.51
N THR A 16 19.52 5.25 14.52
CA THR A 16 18.53 5.00 13.47
C THR A 16 17.98 6.27 12.83
N GLU A 17 18.47 7.44 13.25
CA GLU A 17 17.94 8.74 12.82
C GLU A 17 17.95 8.93 11.30
N ASN A 18 18.98 8.39 10.63
CA ASN A 18 19.17 8.51 9.19
C ASN A 18 18.84 7.21 8.42
N ALA A 19 18.28 6.19 9.08
CA ALA A 19 18.00 4.90 8.49
C ALA A 19 16.48 4.63 8.43
N LEU A 20 15.99 4.31 7.24
CA LEU A 20 14.61 3.84 7.11
C LEU A 20 14.48 2.46 7.77
N PRO A 21 13.46 2.22 8.60
CA PRO A 21 13.26 0.90 9.17
C PRO A 21 12.99 -0.11 8.06
N LEU A 22 13.61 -1.29 8.16
CA LEU A 22 13.56 -2.30 7.11
C LEU A 22 12.12 -2.69 6.72
N GLY A 23 11.20 -2.76 7.69
CA GLY A 23 9.79 -3.03 7.43
C GLY A 23 9.12 -1.98 6.54
N TRP A 24 9.47 -0.69 6.70
CA TRP A 24 8.97 0.39 5.85
C TRP A 24 9.52 0.30 4.44
N LEU A 25 10.79 -0.05 4.29
CA LEU A 25 11.39 -0.27 2.96
C LEU A 25 10.73 -1.43 2.22
N ILE A 26 10.49 -2.55 2.92
CA ILE A 26 9.79 -3.71 2.36
C ILE A 26 8.37 -3.34 1.96
N LEU A 27 7.62 -2.63 2.83
CA LEU A 27 6.28 -2.16 2.52
C LEU A 27 6.27 -1.24 1.29
N PHE A 28 7.21 -0.28 1.22
CA PHE A 28 7.33 0.64 0.09
C PHE A 28 7.53 -0.10 -1.23
N ILE A 29 8.48 -1.03 -1.29
CA ILE A 29 8.72 -1.84 -2.49
C ILE A 29 7.50 -2.72 -2.79
N GLY A 30 6.89 -3.32 -1.78
CA GLY A 30 5.69 -4.13 -1.90
C GLY A 30 4.53 -3.35 -2.53
N LEU A 31 4.31 -2.10 -2.11
CA LEU A 31 3.28 -1.22 -2.67
C LEU A 31 3.58 -0.84 -4.13
N ILE A 32 4.85 -0.64 -4.50
CA ILE A 32 5.23 -0.40 -5.89
C ILE A 32 4.90 -1.61 -6.76
N VAL A 33 5.36 -2.80 -6.35
CA VAL A 33 5.11 -4.04 -7.09
C VAL A 33 3.62 -4.34 -7.18
N PHE A 34 2.89 -4.16 -6.06
CA PHE A 34 1.44 -4.32 -6.02
C PHE A 34 0.74 -3.31 -6.93
N GLY A 35 1.16 -2.05 -6.93
CA GLY A 35 0.62 -1.01 -7.81
C GLY A 35 0.80 -1.35 -9.28
N ILE A 36 1.99 -1.78 -9.69
CA ILE A 36 2.26 -2.23 -11.07
C ILE A 36 1.36 -3.43 -11.42
N TYR A 37 1.30 -4.43 -10.55
CA TYR A 37 0.46 -5.61 -10.75
C TYR A 37 -1.03 -5.25 -10.88
N TYR A 38 -1.52 -4.36 -10.01
CA TYR A 38 -2.91 -3.91 -10.00
C TYR A 38 -3.24 -3.13 -11.26
N THR A 39 -2.40 -2.16 -11.64
CA THR A 39 -2.58 -1.39 -12.87
C THR A 39 -2.57 -2.32 -14.09
N TYR A 40 -1.63 -3.27 -14.18
CA TYR A 40 -1.63 -4.24 -15.26
C TYR A 40 -2.92 -5.06 -15.29
N SER A 41 -3.32 -5.62 -14.14
CA SER A 41 -4.44 -6.57 -14.06
C SER A 41 -5.82 -5.94 -14.27
N TYR A 42 -6.01 -4.70 -13.80
CA TYR A 42 -7.32 -4.04 -13.73
C TYR A 42 -7.47 -2.85 -14.68
N THR A 43 -6.49 -2.61 -15.56
CA THR A 43 -6.68 -1.67 -16.67
C THR A 43 -7.30 -2.41 -17.86
N PRO A 44 -8.48 -1.97 -18.37
CA PRO A 44 -9.18 -2.65 -19.46
C PRO A 44 -8.32 -2.87 -20.72
N ALA A 45 -7.40 -1.94 -21.01
CA ALA A 45 -6.53 -2.01 -22.18
C ALA A 45 -5.50 -3.16 -22.12
N PHE A 46 -5.15 -3.67 -20.94
CA PHE A 46 -4.14 -4.72 -20.79
C PHE A 46 -4.75 -6.12 -20.70
N THR A 47 -5.82 -6.29 -19.91
CA THR A 47 -6.40 -7.62 -19.63
C THR A 47 -7.83 -7.79 -20.12
N GLY A 48 -8.47 -6.72 -20.62
CA GLY A 48 -9.91 -6.74 -20.95
C GLY A 48 -10.82 -6.79 -19.72
N TRP A 49 -10.28 -6.60 -18.51
CA TRP A 49 -11.04 -6.51 -17.27
C TRP A 49 -11.96 -5.29 -17.28
N THR A 50 -13.19 -5.47 -16.80
CA THR A 50 -14.20 -4.41 -16.65
C THR A 50 -15.07 -4.72 -15.44
N GLN A 51 -15.58 -3.68 -14.77
CA GLN A 51 -16.42 -3.84 -13.58
C GLN A 51 -17.74 -4.57 -13.90
N GLU A 52 -18.34 -4.33 -15.06
CA GLU A 52 -19.62 -4.92 -15.46
C GLU A 52 -19.52 -6.44 -15.61
N LYS A 53 -18.49 -6.94 -16.32
CA LYS A 53 -18.24 -8.38 -16.46
C LYS A 53 -18.01 -9.04 -15.10
N ALA A 54 -17.21 -8.42 -14.24
CA ALA A 54 -16.95 -8.95 -12.90
C ALA A 54 -18.24 -9.03 -12.05
N LEU A 55 -19.13 -8.04 -12.18
CA LEU A 55 -20.43 -8.06 -11.52
C LEU A 55 -21.34 -9.16 -12.09
N GLU A 56 -21.40 -9.31 -13.41
CA GLU A 56 -22.20 -10.35 -14.07
C GLU A 56 -21.77 -11.76 -13.64
N GLU A 57 -20.47 -12.04 -13.65
CA GLU A 57 -19.91 -13.32 -13.18
C GLU A 57 -20.27 -13.59 -11.71
N ALA A 58 -20.18 -12.55 -10.86
CA ALA A 58 -20.56 -12.66 -9.45
C ALA A 58 -22.06 -12.95 -9.27
N MET A 59 -22.92 -12.37 -10.09
CA MET A 59 -24.37 -12.62 -10.03
C MET A 59 -24.75 -14.02 -10.54
N GLN A 60 -24.05 -14.55 -11.54
CA GLN A 60 -24.28 -15.90 -12.05
C GLN A 60 -23.83 -16.99 -11.08
N THR A 61 -22.84 -16.69 -10.24
CA THR A 61 -22.28 -17.63 -9.25
C THR A 61 -22.99 -17.58 -7.89
N GLN A 62 -23.90 -16.64 -7.66
CA GLN A 62 -24.71 -16.65 -6.45
C GLN A 62 -25.76 -17.77 -6.47
N PRO A 63 -25.82 -18.63 -5.43
CA PRO A 63 -26.91 -19.58 -5.27
C PRO A 63 -28.21 -18.81 -5.02
N LYS A 64 -29.31 -19.27 -5.65
CA LYS A 64 -30.66 -18.73 -5.48
C LYS A 64 -31.20 -18.90 -4.06
#